data_AF-A0A914Z8B6-F1
#
_entry.id   AF-A0A914Z8B6-F1
#
_cell.length_a   1.000
_cell.length_b   1.000
_cell.length_c   1.000
_cell.angle_alpha   90.00
_cell.angle_beta   90.00
_cell.angle_gamma   90.00
#
_symmetry.space_group_name_H-M   'P 1'
#
loop_
_entity.id
_entity.type
_entity.pdbx_description
1 polymer ?
#
loop_
_entity_poly.entity_id
_entity_poly.type
_entity_poly.pdbx_seq_one_letter_code
_entity_poly.pdbx_strand_id
1 'polypeptide(L)' 'MMRAGQYSRLLEVAETADVPVFPLSGADLMKLGFEKGPELGKRLKALEAAWLASGFELTKENLLATLS' A
#
# COMPACT_ATOMS: atom_id res chain seq x y z
N MET A 1 25.48 32.78 -6.54
CA MET A 1 24.68 31.58 -6.91
C MET A 1 24.55 30.68 -5.69
N MET A 2 23.45 30.74 -4.93
CA MET A 2 23.18 29.79 -3.84
C MET A 2 21.68 29.59 -3.67
N ARG A 3 21.14 28.59 -4.38
CA ARG A 3 19.83 27.95 -4.13
C ARG A 3 19.92 26.42 -4.21
N ALA A 4 21.14 25.85 -4.23
CA ALA A 4 21.35 24.42 -4.45
C ALA A 4 21.42 23.58 -3.16
N GLY A 5 21.76 24.18 -2.01
CA GLY A 5 21.92 23.44 -0.74
C GLY A 5 20.64 23.24 0.07
N GLN A 6 19.52 23.86 -0.29
CA GLN A 6 18.32 23.88 0.55
C GLN A 6 17.42 22.64 0.34
N TYR A 7 17.57 21.96 -0.80
CA TYR A 7 16.79 20.77 -1.16
C TYR A 7 17.61 19.47 -1.10
N SER A 8 18.91 19.53 -0.83
CA SER A 8 19.77 18.34 -0.77
C SER A 8 19.31 17.31 0.26
N ARG A 9 18.82 17.77 1.42
CA ARG A 9 18.25 16.87 2.45
C ARG A 9 16.99 16.16 1.98
N LEU A 10 16.11 16.85 1.24
CA LEU A 10 14.89 16.23 0.73
C LEU A 10 15.20 15.20 -0.36
N LEU A 11 16.22 15.47 -1.18
CA LEU A 11 16.74 14.52 -2.16
C LEU A 11 17.32 13.27 -1.49
N GLU A 12 18.18 13.44 -0.49
CA GLU A 12 18.79 12.32 0.27
C GLU A 12 17.71 11.42 0.91
N VAL A 13 16.65 12.01 1.47
CA VAL A 13 15.52 11.26 2.02
C VAL A 13 14.77 10.50 0.92
N ALA A 14 14.50 11.13 -0.23
CA ALA A 14 13.80 10.46 -1.33
C ALA A 14 14.64 9.34 -1.97
N GLU A 15 15.97 9.49 -2.02
CA GLU A 15 16.90 8.49 -2.55
C GLU A 15 17.03 7.26 -1.64
N THR A 16 16.87 7.44 -0.33
CA THR A 16 17.05 6.37 0.68
C THR A 16 15.73 5.83 1.22
N ALA A 17 14.59 6.42 0.88
CA ALA A 17 13.29 5.96 1.32
C ALA A 17 12.95 4.60 0.71
N ASP A 18 12.62 3.63 1.57
CA ASP A 18 12.05 2.36 1.15
C ASP A 18 10.65 2.58 0.56
N VAL A 19 10.45 2.14 -0.69
CA VAL A 19 9.14 2.20 -1.34
C VAL A 19 8.26 1.10 -0.73
N PRO A 20 7.17 1.46 -0.04
CA PRO A 20 6.32 0.46 0.59
C PRO A 20 5.61 -0.37 -0.48
N VAL A 21 5.51 -1.67 -0.25
CA VAL A 21 4.84 -2.62 -1.15
C VAL A 21 3.51 -3.01 -0.54
N PHE A 22 2.46 -3.04 -1.36
CA PHE A 22 1.14 -3.45 -0.91
C PHE A 22 1.19 -4.87 -0.31
N PRO A 23 0.80 -5.05 0.97
CA PRO A 23 1.10 -6.28 1.72
C PRO A 23 0.10 -7.43 1.48
N LEU A 24 -0.89 -7.24 0.60
CA LEU A 24 -1.94 -8.21 0.31
C LEU A 24 -1.94 -8.69 -1.14
N SER A 25 -2.19 -9.98 -1.31
CA SER A 25 -2.35 -10.60 -2.63
C SER A 25 -3.75 -11.17 -2.82
N GLY A 26 -4.16 -11.39 -4.07
CA GLY A 26 -5.41 -12.09 -4.36
C GLY A 26 -5.46 -13.51 -3.78
N ALA A 27 -4.30 -14.17 -3.60
CA ALA A 27 -4.21 -15.48 -2.97
C ALA A 27 -4.58 -15.46 -1.49
N ASP A 28 -4.32 -14.35 -0.78
CA ASP A 28 -4.69 -14.20 0.61
C ASP A 28 -6.21 -14.10 0.76
N LEU A 29 -6.87 -13.35 -0.13
CA LEU A 29 -8.32 -13.29 -0.19
C LEU A 29 -8.93 -14.64 -0.56
N MET A 30 -8.36 -15.38 -1.51
CA MET A 30 -8.84 -16.73 -1.85
C MET A 30 -8.77 -17.70 -0.66
N LYS A 31 -7.74 -17.60 0.20
CA LYS A 31 -7.64 -18.40 1.44
C LYS A 31 -8.75 -18.09 2.45
N LEU A 32 -9.34 -16.91 2.39
CA LEU A 32 -10.47 -16.49 3.24
C LEU A 32 -11.84 -16.93 2.67
N GLY A 33 -11.85 -17.65 1.55
CA GLY A 33 -13.08 -18.16 0.93
C GLY A 33 -13.65 -17.25 -0.16
N PHE A 34 -12.95 -16.21 -0.58
CA PHE A 34 -13.37 -15.43 -1.74
C PHE A 34 -13.14 -16.21 -3.04
N GLU A 35 -14.18 -16.33 -3.86
CA GLU A 35 -14.05 -16.96 -5.17
C GLU A 35 -13.28 -16.08 -6.16
N LYS A 36 -12.59 -16.74 -7.09
CA LYS A 36 -11.90 -16.08 -8.19
C LYS A 36 -12.93 -15.44 -9.13
N GLY A 37 -12.86 -14.12 -9.28
CA GLY A 37 -13.73 -13.39 -10.20
C GLY A 37 -13.55 -11.87 -10.14
N PRO A 38 -14.36 -11.10 -10.90
CA PRO A 38 -14.29 -9.64 -10.94
C PRO A 38 -14.46 -8.98 -9.56
N GLU A 39 -15.30 -9.57 -8.70
CA GLU A 39 -15.56 -9.06 -7.34
C GLU A 39 -14.33 -9.16 -6.43
N LEU A 40 -13.51 -10.21 -6.59
CA LEU A 40 -12.23 -10.35 -5.87
C LEU A 40 -11.31 -9.17 -6.20
N GLY A 41 -11.19 -8.84 -7.49
CA GLY A 41 -10.37 -7.73 -7.96
C GLY A 41 -10.87 -6.37 -7.47
N LYS A 42 -12.20 -6.17 -7.44
CA LYS A 42 -12.80 -4.94 -6.88
C LYS A 42 -12.48 -4.78 -5.40
N ARG A 43 -12.59 -5.86 -4.61
CA ARG A 43 -12.23 -5.85 -3.18
C ARG A 43 -10.75 -5.58 -2.98
N LEU A 44 -9.88 -6.25 -3.74
CA LEU A 44 -8.44 -6.01 -3.68
C LEU A 44 -8.11 -4.53 -3.94
N LYS A 45 -8.72 -3.93 -4.96
CA LYS A 45 -8.55 -2.52 -5.31
C LYS A 45 -9.08 -1.56 -4.23
N ALA A 46 -10.18 -1.92 -3.56
CA ALA A 46 -10.70 -1.14 -2.43
C ALA A 46 -9.73 -1.15 -1.23
N LEU A 47 -9.12 -2.30 -0.95
CA LEU A 47 -8.10 -2.43 0.10
C LEU A 47 -6.83 -1.66 -0.24
N GLU A 48 -6.39 -1.71 -1.50
CA GLU A 48 -5.27 -0.92 -1.99
C GLU A 48 -5.53 0.59 -1.84
N ALA A 49 -6.75 1.05 -2.16
CA ALA A 49 -7.12 2.45 -1.95
C ALA A 49 -7.12 2.84 -0.46
N ALA A 50 -7.58 1.96 0.43
CA ALA A 50 -7.53 2.20 1.87
C ALA A 50 -6.09 2.28 2.39
N TRP A 51 -5.20 1.40 1.92
CA TRP A 51 -3.77 1.41 2.23
C TRP A 51 -3.07 2.67 1.72
N LEU A 52 -3.41 3.14 0.51
CA LEU A 52 -2.91 4.42 -0.01
C LEU A 52 -3.37 5.60 0.86
N ALA A 53 -4.66 5.60 1.24
CA ALA A 53 -5.25 6.66 2.05
C ALA A 53 -4.66 6.73 3.47
N SER A 54 -4.15 5.62 3.99
CA SER A 54 -3.46 5.57 5.29
C SER A 54 -1.99 5.98 5.23
N GLY A 55 -1.49 6.43 4.07
CA GLY A 55 -0.06 6.72 3.92
C GLY A 55 0.82 5.46 4.01
N PHE A 56 0.31 4.32 3.52
CA PHE A 56 1.02 3.04 3.46
C PHE A 56 1.26 2.34 4.82
N GLU A 57 0.65 2.83 5.90
CA GLU A 57 0.84 2.29 7.25
C GLU A 57 0.04 1.00 7.56
N LEU A 58 -1.05 0.73 6.84
CA LEU A 58 -1.91 -0.42 7.14
C LEU A 58 -1.21 -1.75 6.83
N THR A 59 -1.15 -2.65 7.82
CA THR A 59 -0.62 -3.99 7.62
C THR A 59 -1.63 -4.90 6.93
N LYS A 60 -1.16 -6.07 6.51
CA LYS A 60 -2.01 -7.14 5.98
C LYS A 60 -3.18 -7.45 6.92
N GLU A 61 -2.92 -7.58 8.22
CA GLU A 61 -3.92 -7.89 9.23
C GLU A 61 -4.94 -6.76 9.36
N ASN A 62 -4.50 -5.49 9.33
CA ASN A 62 -5.42 -4.36 9.38
C ASN A 62 -6.35 -4.33 8.17
N LEU A 63 -5.82 -4.57 6.98
CA LEU A 63 -6.61 -4.60 5.75
C LEU A 63 -7.61 -5.76 5.75
N LEU A 64 -7.20 -6.96 6.21
CA LEU A 64 -8.12 -8.09 6.32
C LEU A 64 -9.23 -7.87 7.36
N ALA A 65 -8.94 -7.16 8.45
CA ALA A 65 -9.96 -6.81 9.45
C ALA A 65 -11.08 -5.94 8.88
N THR A 66 -10.84 -5.18 7.80
CA THR A 66 -11.91 -4.39 7.14
C THR A 66 -12.93 -5.22 6.36
N LEU A 67 -12.63 -6.50 6.10
CA LEU A 67 -13.51 -7.44 5.39
C LEU A 67 -14.39 -8.28 6.33
N SER A 68 -14.22 -8.11 7.65
CA SER A 68 -14.92 -8.87 8.69
C SER A 68 -16.36 -8.39 8.89
#